data_AF-A0A351MKR0-F1
#
_entry.id   AF-A0A351MKR0-F1
#
_cell.length_a   1.000
_cell.length_b   1.000
_cell.length_c   1.000
_cell.angle_alpha   90.00
_cell.angle_beta   90.00
_cell.angle_gamma   90.00
#
_symmetry.space_group_name_H-M   'P 1'
#
loop_
_entity.id
_entity.type
_entity.pdbx_description
1 polymer ?
#
loop_
_entity_poly.entity_id
_entity_poly.type
_entity_poly.pdbx_seq_one_letter_code
_entity_poly.pdbx_strand_id
1 'polypeptide(L)' 'MTVATTSVELPDEAATLELGRRLGAAARAGDVLALHGTLGAGKTTLVHGLAAALGIVD' A
#
# COMPACT_ATOMS: atom_id res chain seq x y z
N MET A 1 -15.27 -2.37 -19.11
CA MET A 1 -14.75 -1.55 -18.00
C MET A 1 -13.25 -1.44 -18.22
N THR A 2 -12.74 -0.26 -18.57
CA THR A 2 -11.30 -0.06 -18.81
C THR A 2 -10.64 0.27 -17.48
N VAL A 3 -9.69 -0.55 -17.05
CA VAL A 3 -8.92 -0.31 -15.82
C VAL A 3 -7.68 0.51 -16.20
N ALA A 4 -7.44 1.61 -15.51
CA ALA A 4 -6.19 2.35 -15.64
C ALA A 4 -5.09 1.62 -14.86
N THR A 5 -3.97 1.35 -15.52
CA THR A 5 -2.79 0.73 -14.89
C THR A 5 -1.72 1.78 -14.70
N THR A 6 -1.04 1.75 -13.56
CA THR A 6 0.12 2.60 -13.27
C THR A 6 1.19 1.74 -12.59
N SER A 7 2.45 2.09 -12.77
CA SER A 7 3.60 1.40 -12.17
C SER A 7 4.53 2.41 -11.52
N VAL A 8 5.19 2.00 -10.43
CA VAL A 8 6.15 2.79 -9.68
C VAL A 8 7.26 1.86 -9.20
N GLU A 9 8.50 2.36 -9.21
CA GLU A 9 9.65 1.63 -8.65
C GLU A 9 9.83 1.98 -7.16
N LEU A 10 10.07 0.95 -6.35
CA LEU A 10 10.27 1.07 -4.90
C LEU A 10 11.65 0.49 -4.60
N PRO A 11 12.68 1.33 -4.42
CA PRO A 11 14.07 0.86 -4.30
C PRO A 11 14.35 0.13 -2.97
N ASP A 12 13.52 0.36 -1.95
CA ASP A 12 13.72 -0.17 -0.61
C ASP A 12 12.39 -0.34 0.16
N GLU A 13 12.52 -0.84 1.40
CA GLU A 13 11.40 -1.04 2.32
C GLU A 13 10.73 0.29 2.72
N ALA A 14 11.52 1.36 2.90
CA ALA A 14 11.00 2.66 3.29
C ALA A 14 10.10 3.28 2.20
N ALA A 15 10.47 3.12 0.92
CA ALA A 15 9.65 3.51 -0.21
C ALA A 15 8.32 2.74 -0.26
N THR A 16 8.34 1.43 0.08
CA THR A 16 7.13 0.62 0.18
C THR A 16 6.22 1.08 1.32
N LEU A 17 6.82 1.41 2.47
CA LEU A 17 6.09 1.95 3.62
C LEU A 17 5.44 3.30 3.28
N GLU A 18 6.17 4.20 2.61
CA GLU A 18 5.67 5.51 2.20
C GLU A 18 4.55 5.40 1.16
N LEU A 19 4.67 4.47 0.20
CA LEU A 19 3.56 4.17 -0.72
C LEU A 19 2.32 3.71 0.06
N GLY A 20 2.49 2.83 1.05
CA GLY A 20 1.43 2.43 1.96
C GLY A 20 0.77 3.63 2.63
N ARG A 21 1.55 4.54 3.21
CA ARG A 21 1.02 5.75 3.87
C ARG A 21 0.21 6.61 2.92
N ARG A 22 0.71 6.82 1.69
CA ARG A 22 0.00 7.59 0.66
C ARG A 22 -1.32 6.96 0.26
N LEU A 23 -1.35 5.63 0.10
CA LEU A 23 -2.58 4.90 -0.19
C LEU A 23 -3.57 5.00 0.98
N GLY A 24 -3.12 4.82 2.22
CA GLY A 24 -3.97 4.94 3.41
C GLY A 24 -4.56 6.34 3.58
N ALA A 25 -3.79 7.40 3.31
CA ALA A 25 -4.26 8.77 3.36
C ALA A 25 -5.30 9.11 2.27
N ALA A 26 -5.27 8.41 1.14
CA ALA A 26 -6.22 8.57 0.04
C ALA A 26 -7.44 7.64 0.13
N ALA A 27 -7.37 6.58 0.94
CA ALA A 27 -8.39 5.57 1.08
C ALA A 27 -9.67 6.12 1.72
N ARG A 28 -10.81 5.56 1.31
CA ARG A 28 -12.14 5.93 1.80
C ARG A 28 -12.86 4.69 2.32
N ALA A 29 -13.86 4.92 3.17
CA ALA A 29 -14.72 3.84 3.63
C ALA A 29 -15.38 3.13 2.43
N GLY A 30 -15.26 1.80 2.38
CA GLY A 30 -15.78 0.97 1.29
C GLY A 30 -14.75 0.62 0.21
N ASP A 31 -13.56 1.22 0.22
CA ASP A 31 -12.49 0.81 -0.70
C ASP A 31 -11.96 -0.59 -0.35
N VAL A 32 -11.68 -1.39 -1.38
CA VAL A 32 -11.11 -2.74 -1.24
C VAL A 32 -9.82 -2.81 -2.07
N LEU A 33 -8.69 -3.01 -1.39
CA LEU A 33 -7.38 -3.16 -2.02
C LEU A 33 -6.92 -4.62 -1.93
N ALA A 34 -6.75 -5.27 -3.08
CA ALA A 34 -6.19 -6.62 -3.16
C ALA A 34 -4.68 -6.54 -3.45
N LEU A 35 -3.86 -7.16 -2.58
CA LEU A 35 -2.41 -7.20 -2.74
C LEU A 35 -1.96 -8.58 -3.24
N HIS A 36 -1.28 -8.60 -4.38
CA HIS A 36 -0.79 -9.82 -5.02
C HIS A 36 0.72 -9.76 -5.20
N GLY A 37 1.40 -10.89 -4.94
CA GLY A 37 2.86 -11.01 -5.06
C GLY A 37 3.38 -12.21 -4.27
N THR A 38 4.61 -12.63 -4.56
CA THR A 38 5.28 -13.76 -3.92
C THR A 38 5.61 -13.50 -2.44
N LEU A 39 6.08 -14.53 -1.72
CA LEU A 39 6.63 -14.36 -0.36
C LEU A 39 7.81 -13.36 -0.41
N GLY A 40 7.85 -12.42 0.53
CA GLY A 40 8.88 -11.38 0.57
C GLY A 40 8.67 -10.21 -0.40
N ALA A 41 7.58 -10.18 -1.19
CA ALA A 41 7.31 -9.09 -2.14
C ALA A 41 6.93 -7.71 -1.51
N GLY A 42 7.09 -7.52 -0.19
CA GLY A 42 6.79 -6.25 0.47
C GLY A 42 5.30 -5.98 0.79
N LYS A 43 4.40 -6.94 0.57
CA LYS A 43 2.95 -6.78 0.83
C LYS A 43 2.66 -6.34 2.28
N THR A 44 3.29 -6.99 3.26
CA THR A 44 3.09 -6.66 4.69
C THR A 44 3.63 -5.27 5.04
N THR A 45 4.80 -4.90 4.51
CA THR A 45 5.36 -3.55 4.65
C THR A 45 4.40 -2.49 4.11
N LEU A 46 3.81 -2.72 2.94
CA LEU A 46 2.81 -1.81 2.35
C LEU A 46 1.59 -1.66 3.27
N VAL A 47 1.09 -2.77 3.83
CA VAL A 47 -0.04 -2.77 4.78
C VAL A 47 0.30 -1.99 6.05
N HIS A 48 1.52 -2.13 6.59
CA HIS A 48 1.93 -1.35 7.76
C HIS A 48 1.92 0.16 7.48
N GLY A 49 2.40 0.58 6.31
CA GLY A 49 2.35 1.99 5.90
C GLY A 49 0.92 2.50 5.79
N LEU A 50 0.05 1.69 5.17
CA LEU A 50 -1.38 2.00 5.03
C LEU A 50 -2.09 2.10 6.38
N ALA A 51 -1.87 1.13 7.27
CA ALA A 51 -2.42 1.10 8.62
C ALA A 51 -1.99 2.33 9.44
N ALA A 52 -0.71 2.69 9.38
CA ALA A 52 -0.18 3.86 10.08
C ALA A 52 -0.83 5.19 9.62
N ALA A 53 -1.16 5.33 8.33
CA ALA A 53 -1.89 6.50 7.83
C ALA A 53 -3.37 6.53 8.24
N LEU A 54 -3.95 5.36 8.54
CA LEU A 54 -5.30 5.23 9.10
C LEU A 54 -5.33 5.36 10.64
N GLY A 55 -4.18 5.63 11.29
CA GLY A 55 -4.07 5.80 12.73
C GLY A 55 -3.92 4.49 13.52
N ILE A 56 -3.61 3.38 12.86
CA ILE A 56 -3.34 2.08 13.48
C ILE A 56 -1.83 1.92 13.63
N VAL A 57 -1.31 1.93 14.86
CA VAL A 57 0.13 2.02 15.16
C VAL A 57 0.63 1.00 16.19
N ASP A 58 -0.16 -0.02 16.47
CA ASP A 58 0.12 -1.05 17.49
C ASP A 58 0.87 -2.27 16.93
#